data_AF-A0A4R3G6Z6-F1
#
_entry.id   AF-A0A4R3G6Z6-F1
#
_cell.length_a   1.000
_cell.length_b   1.000
_cell.length_c   1.000
_cell.angle_alpha   90.00
_cell.angle_beta   90.00
_cell.angle_gamma   90.00
#
_symmetry.space_group_name_H-M   'P 1'
#
loop_
_entity.id
_entity.type
_entity.pdbx_description
1 polymer ?
#
loop_
_entity_poly.entity_id
_entity_poly.type
_entity_poly.pdbx_seq_one_letter_code
_entity_poly.pdbx_strand_id
1 'polypeptide(L)'
;MQTTVFMSSVMARKPGLVKGGKSGREKPEQSIRRIDCSAERPKPRRRAGGAANANSAVLFLTTLILDARTNGVSFPTMSQQEAPTLAPVIVIDLQTGMFDGLLEPPIHDAHGTVARAKDIIGWARSEGRKIAFVRHDGPEGDPLAPGEPGWPIWPALGQVKDEPTFSKSVGDAFSNPALGEWVMGQGAREVILLGAQTDFCVAATMKGAMGAGLGVTIVSDAHSTLDSPVENAAEIIRRHNREFASAGASLVTTSTLTGG
;
A
#
# COMPACT_ATOMS: atom_id res chain seq x y z
N MET A 1 -13.58 65.10 -52.68
CA MET A 1 -14.59 65.08 -53.77
C MET A 1 -14.49 63.73 -54.48
N GLN A 2 -15.65 63.07 -54.60
CA GLN A 2 -15.99 61.96 -55.52
C GLN A 2 -15.30 60.58 -55.39
N THR A 3 -15.96 59.73 -54.61
CA THR A 3 -16.59 58.45 -54.99
C THR A 3 -16.34 57.91 -56.41
N THR A 4 -15.92 56.65 -56.54
CA THR A 4 -16.51 55.72 -57.53
C THR A 4 -16.46 54.29 -57.02
N VAL A 5 -17.64 53.70 -56.88
CA VAL A 5 -17.93 52.29 -56.60
C VAL A 5 -18.15 51.60 -57.94
N PHE A 6 -17.65 50.37 -58.12
CA PHE A 6 -18.12 49.47 -59.18
C PHE A 6 -18.52 48.13 -58.60
N MET A 7 -19.81 47.81 -58.68
CA MET A 7 -20.39 46.49 -58.54
C MET A 7 -20.55 45.84 -59.93
N SER A 8 -20.25 44.55 -60.03
CA SER A 8 -20.90 43.57 -60.91
C SER A 8 -20.52 42.18 -60.39
N SER A 9 -21.41 41.44 -59.70
CA SER A 9 -22.58 40.69 -60.16
C SER A 9 -22.24 39.32 -60.78
N VAL A 10 -22.50 38.28 -59.98
CA VAL A 10 -23.13 36.98 -60.30
C VAL A 10 -22.40 35.99 -61.21
N MET A 11 -22.03 34.83 -60.65
CA MET A 11 -22.61 33.53 -61.02
C MET A 11 -22.17 32.40 -60.06
N ALA A 12 -23.15 31.76 -59.43
CA ALA A 12 -22.99 30.50 -58.71
C ALA A 12 -22.93 29.31 -59.69
N ARG A 13 -21.98 28.38 -59.50
CA ARG A 13 -22.06 26.99 -59.99
C ARG A 13 -21.59 26.02 -58.89
N LYS A 14 -22.32 24.91 -58.82
CA LYS A 14 -22.32 23.82 -57.83
C LYS A 14 -21.00 23.03 -57.71
N PRO A 15 -20.82 22.23 -56.63
CA PRO A 15 -19.55 21.61 -56.26
C PRO A 15 -19.28 20.31 -57.02
N GLY A 16 -18.01 20.11 -57.39
CA GLY A 16 -17.49 18.86 -57.96
C GLY A 16 -16.71 18.07 -56.91
N LEU A 17 -17.11 16.81 -56.74
CA LEU A 17 -16.40 15.75 -56.01
C LEU A 17 -14.92 15.66 -56.42
N VAL A 18 -14.02 15.57 -55.43
CA VAL A 18 -12.73 14.88 -55.60
C VAL A 18 -12.54 13.88 -54.45
N LYS A 19 -12.36 12.63 -54.87
CA LYS A 19 -12.05 11.42 -54.09
C LYS A 19 -10.75 11.65 -53.29
N GLY A 20 -10.68 11.29 -52.01
CA GLY A 20 -10.62 9.89 -51.57
C GLY A 20 -9.16 9.42 -51.52
N GLY A 21 -8.43 9.84 -50.49
CA GLY A 21 -7.07 9.38 -50.18
C GLY A 21 -6.90 9.26 -48.67
N LYS A 22 -7.37 8.15 -48.09
CA LYS A 22 -7.13 7.81 -46.69
C LYS A 22 -5.73 7.20 -46.58
N SER A 23 -4.74 8.00 -46.16
CA SER A 23 -3.50 7.43 -45.63
C SER A 23 -3.79 6.96 -44.20
N GLY A 24 -4.15 5.69 -44.06
CA GLY A 24 -4.19 5.02 -42.77
C GLY A 24 -2.78 4.92 -42.19
N ARG A 25 -2.46 5.78 -41.23
CA ARG A 25 -1.60 5.38 -40.12
C ARG A 25 -2.53 5.04 -38.98
N GLU A 26 -2.84 3.75 -38.86
CA GLU A 26 -3.31 3.18 -37.60
C GLU A 26 -2.30 3.56 -36.53
N LYS A 27 -2.73 4.36 -35.56
CA LYS A 27 -2.01 4.47 -34.30
C LYS A 27 -2.13 3.09 -33.64
N PRO A 28 -1.04 2.49 -33.14
CA PRO A 28 -1.15 1.25 -32.43
C PRO A 28 -2.01 1.50 -31.19
N GLU A 29 -3.11 0.78 -31.12
CA GLU A 29 -3.94 0.66 -29.92
C GLU A 29 -3.07 -0.08 -28.89
N GLN A 30 -2.22 0.66 -28.18
CA GLN A 30 -1.58 0.16 -26.98
C GLN A 30 -2.71 -0.07 -26.00
N SER A 31 -3.09 -1.33 -25.84
CA SER A 31 -3.97 -1.75 -24.76
C SER A 31 -3.30 -1.35 -23.45
N ILE A 32 -3.79 -0.26 -22.86
CA ILE A 32 -3.38 0.19 -21.54
C ILE A 32 -3.78 -0.93 -20.60
N ARG A 33 -2.81 -1.74 -20.19
CA ARG A 33 -3.01 -2.77 -19.17
C ARG A 33 -3.27 -2.02 -17.87
N ARG A 34 -4.38 -2.35 -17.22
CA ARG A 34 -4.66 -1.77 -15.90
C ARG A 34 -3.55 -2.18 -14.92
N ILE A 35 -3.25 -1.32 -13.94
CA ILE A 35 -2.41 -1.67 -12.79
C ILE A 35 -3.09 -2.85 -12.12
N ASP A 36 -2.54 -4.05 -12.33
CA ASP A 36 -3.12 -5.29 -11.84
C ASP A 36 -2.34 -5.78 -10.63
N CYS A 37 -2.80 -5.39 -9.45
CA CYS A 37 -2.25 -5.89 -8.19
C CYS A 37 -2.65 -7.35 -7.88
N SER A 38 -3.35 -8.05 -8.78
CA SER A 38 -3.90 -9.40 -8.55
C SER A 38 -2.92 -10.55 -8.79
N ALA A 39 -1.61 -10.28 -8.98
CA ALA A 39 -0.64 -11.27 -9.43
C ALA A 39 -0.73 -12.65 -8.73
N GLU A 40 -0.68 -13.70 -9.57
CA GLU A 40 -1.03 -15.09 -9.29
C GLU A 40 -0.26 -15.75 -8.13
N ARG A 41 -0.97 -16.60 -7.37
CA ARG A 41 -0.43 -17.42 -6.27
C ARG A 41 0.75 -18.30 -6.75
N PRO A 42 1.93 -18.25 -6.11
CA PRO A 42 2.99 -19.21 -6.39
C PRO A 42 2.58 -20.64 -5.97
N LYS A 43 2.79 -21.62 -6.85
CA LYS A 43 2.52 -23.04 -6.57
C LYS A 43 3.39 -23.54 -5.41
N PRO A 44 2.83 -24.31 -4.45
CA PRO A 44 3.59 -24.79 -3.30
C PRO A 44 4.70 -25.75 -3.73
N ARG A 45 5.95 -25.42 -3.37
CA ARG A 45 7.08 -26.36 -3.48
C ARG A 45 6.90 -27.46 -2.43
N ARG A 46 6.82 -28.71 -2.91
CA ARG A 46 6.85 -29.92 -2.06
C ARG A 46 8.15 -29.93 -1.25
N ARG A 47 8.03 -29.94 0.08
CA ARG A 47 9.16 -30.23 0.98
C ARG A 47 9.45 -31.73 0.92
N ALA A 48 10.68 -32.07 0.54
CA ALA A 48 11.24 -33.40 0.74
C ALA A 48 11.53 -33.61 2.23
N GLY A 49 11.15 -34.78 2.73
CA GLY A 49 11.37 -35.20 4.11
C GLY A 49 12.82 -35.59 4.37
N GLY A 50 13.23 -35.41 5.62
CA GLY A 50 14.45 -35.96 6.20
C GLY A 50 14.19 -36.31 7.65
N ALA A 51 14.09 -37.60 7.94
CA ALA A 51 13.99 -38.17 9.27
C ALA A 51 15.38 -38.21 9.95
N ALA A 52 15.42 -38.06 11.26
CA ALA A 52 16.50 -38.59 12.10
C ALA A 52 16.00 -38.81 13.52
N ASN A 53 16.42 -39.93 14.09
CA ASN A 53 15.85 -40.63 15.23
C ASN A 53 16.48 -40.25 16.58
N ALA A 54 15.72 -40.53 17.64
CA ALA A 54 16.08 -41.11 18.94
C ALA A 54 17.39 -40.73 19.64
N ASN A 55 17.31 -40.33 20.92
CA ASN A 55 17.77 -41.20 22.01
C ASN A 55 17.43 -40.70 23.43
N SER A 56 16.91 -41.66 24.20
CA SER A 56 17.08 -41.98 25.63
C SER A 56 17.10 -40.92 26.73
N ALA A 57 16.18 -41.16 27.67
CA ALA A 57 16.15 -40.72 29.04
C ALA A 57 17.43 -41.03 29.83
N VAL A 58 17.79 -40.16 30.77
CA VAL A 58 18.46 -40.52 32.03
C VAL A 58 17.95 -39.58 33.14
N LEU A 59 17.26 -40.15 34.12
CA LEU A 59 17.05 -39.57 35.46
C LEU A 59 18.40 -39.56 36.19
N PHE A 60 18.76 -38.46 36.84
CA PHE A 60 19.65 -38.51 38.00
C PHE A 60 19.14 -37.64 39.16
N LEU A 61 19.15 -38.30 40.31
CA LEU A 61 18.66 -37.91 41.62
C LEU A 61 19.62 -36.90 42.29
N THR A 62 19.04 -35.96 43.05
CA THR A 62 19.49 -35.39 44.34
C THR A 62 20.99 -35.26 44.66
N THR A 63 21.41 -34.06 45.06
CA THR A 63 22.13 -33.84 46.34
C THR A 63 21.95 -32.37 46.79
N LEU A 64 21.40 -32.18 47.99
CA LEU A 64 21.44 -30.92 48.74
C LEU A 64 22.90 -30.61 49.09
N ILE A 65 23.37 -29.40 48.79
CA ILE A 65 24.47 -28.79 49.52
C ILE A 65 23.91 -27.54 50.21
N LEU A 66 23.79 -27.68 51.52
CA LEU A 66 23.60 -26.60 52.47
C LEU A 66 24.95 -25.91 52.60
N ASP A 67 25.06 -24.65 52.18
CA ASP A 67 26.18 -23.81 52.62
C ASP A 67 25.67 -22.42 52.99
N ALA A 68 25.99 -22.05 54.23
CA ALA A 68 25.58 -20.81 54.87
C ALA A 68 26.82 -19.94 54.99
N ARG A 69 26.86 -18.81 54.26
CA ARG A 69 27.32 -17.48 54.71
C ARG A 69 27.61 -16.56 53.52
N THR A 70 26.99 -15.39 53.57
CA THR A 70 27.44 -14.09 53.01
C THR A 70 27.95 -14.06 51.57
N ASN A 71 27.09 -13.60 50.66
CA ASN A 71 27.33 -12.35 49.92
C ASN A 71 26.03 -11.98 49.19
N GLY A 72 25.52 -10.78 49.45
CA GLY A 72 24.32 -10.26 48.81
C GLY A 72 24.52 -10.17 47.30
N VAL A 73 23.94 -11.12 46.58
CA VAL A 73 23.76 -11.00 45.13
C VAL A 73 22.53 -10.13 44.95
N SER A 74 22.75 -8.81 44.85
CA SER A 74 21.76 -7.94 44.23
C SER A 74 21.69 -8.35 42.76
N PHE A 75 20.65 -9.10 42.41
CA PHE A 75 20.24 -9.22 41.03
C PHE A 75 19.82 -7.81 40.59
N PRO A 76 20.37 -7.24 39.51
CA PRO A 76 19.77 -6.06 38.94
C PRO A 76 18.36 -6.46 38.51
N THR A 77 17.36 -5.98 39.24
CA THR A 77 15.99 -5.92 38.75
C THR A 77 16.02 -4.95 37.57
N MET A 78 16.35 -5.46 36.37
CA MET A 78 16.02 -4.78 35.13
C MET A 78 14.51 -4.88 34.96
N SER A 79 13.82 -4.04 35.73
CA SER A 79 12.54 -3.48 35.34
C SER A 79 12.80 -2.60 34.12
N GLN A 80 13.06 -3.22 32.96
CA GLN A 80 12.78 -2.56 31.70
C GLN A 80 11.26 -2.59 31.58
N GLN A 81 10.64 -1.54 32.10
CA GLN A 81 9.28 -1.23 31.74
C GLN A 81 9.36 -0.83 30.27
N GLU A 82 9.21 -1.80 29.37
CA GLU A 82 9.11 -1.55 27.92
C GLU A 82 8.03 -0.47 27.76
N ALA A 83 8.44 0.70 27.25
CA ALA A 83 7.49 1.74 26.88
C ALA A 83 6.42 1.09 25.98
N PRO A 84 5.13 1.44 26.15
CA PRO A 84 4.08 0.82 25.36
C PRO A 84 4.41 0.96 23.88
N THR A 85 4.62 -0.17 23.20
CA THR A 85 5.01 -0.12 21.80
C THR A 85 3.87 0.45 20.98
N LEU A 86 4.11 1.62 20.40
CA LEU A 86 3.13 2.27 19.54
C LEU A 86 3.04 1.52 18.21
N ALA A 87 1.81 1.19 17.80
CA ALA A 87 1.55 0.61 16.49
C ALA A 87 2.15 1.48 15.37
N PRO A 88 3.05 0.95 14.52
CA PRO A 88 3.59 1.68 13.39
C PRO A 88 2.53 1.90 12.32
N VAL A 89 2.73 2.96 11.53
CA VAL A 89 1.90 3.31 10.38
C VAL A 89 2.51 2.76 9.10
N ILE A 90 1.73 2.03 8.32
CA ILE A 90 2.14 1.45 7.04
C ILE A 90 1.36 2.12 5.90
N VAL A 91 2.07 2.87 5.07
CA VAL A 91 1.51 3.55 3.89
C VAL A 91 1.65 2.64 2.67
N ILE A 92 0.53 2.13 2.18
CA ILE A 92 0.50 1.08 1.15
C ILE A 92 0.33 1.68 -0.25
N ASP A 93 1.31 1.46 -1.12
CA ASP A 93 1.29 1.67 -2.57
C ASP A 93 0.71 3.03 -3.04
N LEU A 94 0.90 4.09 -2.26
CA LEU A 94 0.63 5.45 -2.70
C LEU A 94 1.77 5.93 -3.62
N GLN A 95 1.84 5.31 -4.80
CA GLN A 95 2.82 5.56 -5.85
C GLN A 95 2.31 6.58 -6.86
N THR A 96 3.23 7.17 -7.63
CA THR A 96 2.97 8.25 -8.59
C THR A 96 1.87 7.89 -9.60
N GLY A 97 1.88 6.66 -10.12
CA GLY A 97 0.88 6.18 -11.08
C GLY A 97 -0.55 6.11 -10.53
N MET A 98 -0.74 6.17 -9.20
CA MET A 98 -2.07 6.24 -8.59
C MET A 98 -2.68 7.65 -8.62
N PHE A 99 -1.88 8.67 -8.96
CA PHE A 99 -2.26 10.08 -8.83
C PHE A 99 -2.12 10.90 -10.11
N ASP A 100 -1.15 10.56 -10.97
CA ASP A 100 -0.73 11.43 -12.07
C ASP A 100 -1.71 11.49 -13.25
N GLY A 101 -2.61 10.51 -13.39
CA GLY A 101 -3.58 10.46 -14.47
C GLY A 101 -2.97 10.15 -15.85
N LEU A 102 -1.70 9.71 -15.91
CA LEU A 102 -0.97 9.59 -17.18
C LEU A 102 -1.28 8.28 -17.91
N LEU A 103 -1.29 7.17 -17.18
CA LEU A 103 -1.57 5.83 -17.72
C LEU A 103 -2.93 5.31 -17.27
N GLU A 104 -3.29 5.55 -16.01
CA GLU A 104 -4.61 5.25 -15.46
C GLU A 104 -5.29 6.51 -14.94
N PRO A 105 -6.63 6.53 -14.81
CA PRO A 105 -7.30 7.55 -14.03
C PRO A 105 -6.74 7.62 -12.61
N PRO A 106 -6.64 8.81 -11.99
CA PRO A 106 -6.27 8.90 -10.57
C PRO A 106 -7.27 8.14 -9.69
N ILE A 107 -6.78 7.61 -8.56
CA ILE A 107 -7.64 6.99 -7.55
C ILE A 107 -8.73 7.96 -7.07
N HIS A 108 -9.85 7.41 -6.61
CA HIS A 108 -10.95 8.19 -6.08
C HIS A 108 -10.49 9.12 -4.96
N ASP A 109 -10.95 10.38 -4.97
CA ASP A 109 -10.55 11.38 -3.98
C ASP A 109 -9.01 11.52 -3.82
N ALA A 110 -8.24 11.38 -4.91
CA ALA A 110 -6.78 11.48 -4.92
C ALA A 110 -6.21 12.62 -4.04
N HIS A 111 -6.76 13.84 -4.17
CA HIS A 111 -6.32 14.99 -3.37
C HIS A 111 -6.67 14.85 -1.89
N GLY A 112 -7.88 14.39 -1.55
CA GLY A 112 -8.30 14.19 -0.17
C GLY A 112 -7.54 13.04 0.50
N THR A 113 -7.29 11.94 -0.22
CA THR A 113 -6.48 10.81 0.26
C THR A 113 -5.06 11.26 0.59
N VAL A 114 -4.42 12.07 -0.26
CA VAL A 114 -3.08 12.62 0.03
C VAL A 114 -3.11 13.56 1.23
N ALA A 115 -4.13 14.42 1.35
CA ALA A 115 -4.25 15.32 2.51
C ALA A 115 -4.35 14.53 3.82
N ARG A 116 -5.26 13.55 3.88
CA ARG A 116 -5.44 12.69 5.06
C ARG A 116 -4.21 11.83 5.36
N ALA A 117 -3.56 11.28 4.33
CA ALA A 117 -2.32 10.54 4.51
C ALA A 117 -1.23 11.42 5.14
N LYS A 118 -1.10 12.68 4.72
CA LYS A 118 -0.16 13.64 5.33
C LYS A 118 -0.50 13.95 6.78
N ASP A 119 -1.78 14.11 7.12
CA ASP A 119 -2.22 14.36 8.50
C ASP A 119 -1.86 13.17 9.40
N ILE A 120 -2.10 11.94 8.93
CA ILE A 120 -1.74 10.71 9.64
C ILE A 120 -0.22 10.57 9.78
N ILE A 121 0.55 10.86 8.73
CA ILE A 121 2.01 10.86 8.76
C ILE A 121 2.52 11.90 9.77
N GLY A 122 1.95 13.11 9.77
CA GLY A 122 2.29 14.17 10.72
C GLY A 122 2.01 13.77 12.17
N TRP A 123 0.82 13.22 12.42
CA TRP A 123 0.43 12.68 13.72
C TRP A 123 1.34 11.53 14.17
N ALA A 124 1.66 10.59 13.29
CA ALA A 124 2.53 9.47 13.63
C ALA A 124 3.92 9.97 14.05
N ARG A 125 4.46 10.99 13.36
CA ARG A 125 5.71 11.64 13.73
C ARG A 125 5.62 12.34 15.09
N SER A 126 4.55 13.07 15.38
CA SER A 126 4.40 13.78 16.67
C SER A 126 4.24 12.83 17.85
N GLU A 127 3.60 11.68 17.64
CA GLU A 127 3.42 10.63 18.65
C GLU A 127 4.65 9.71 18.78
N GLY A 128 5.67 9.86 17.93
CA GLY A 128 6.85 8.98 17.94
C GLY A 128 6.59 7.58 17.37
N ARG A 129 5.49 7.38 16.63
CA ARG A 129 5.22 6.15 15.88
C ARG A 129 6.17 6.03 14.70
N LYS A 130 6.66 4.82 14.44
CA LYS A 130 7.42 4.58 13.21
C LYS A 130 6.48 4.52 12.01
N ILE A 131 7.01 4.93 10.86
CA ILE A 131 6.31 4.94 9.59
C ILE A 131 7.12 4.12 8.61
N ALA A 132 6.44 3.24 7.88
CA ALA A 132 7.01 2.55 6.73
C ALA A 132 6.13 2.77 5.51
N PHE A 133 6.78 2.89 4.37
CA PHE A 133 6.14 2.89 3.07
C PHE A 133 6.25 1.50 2.46
N VAL A 134 5.22 1.13 1.72
CA VAL A 134 5.22 -0.07 0.88
C VAL A 134 5.06 0.38 -0.56
N ARG A 135 5.80 -0.25 -1.45
CA ARG A 135 5.79 0.04 -2.88
C ARG A 135 5.54 -1.25 -3.66
N HIS A 136 4.57 -1.23 -4.56
CA HIS A 136 4.35 -2.32 -5.49
C HIS A 136 5.37 -2.24 -6.63
N ASP A 137 6.09 -3.33 -6.84
CA ASP A 137 6.95 -3.55 -7.99
C ASP A 137 6.13 -4.35 -9.01
N GLY A 138 5.48 -3.63 -9.92
CA GLY A 138 4.68 -4.21 -10.99
C GLY A 138 5.54 -5.07 -11.94
N PRO A 139 4.92 -6.04 -12.65
CA PRO A 139 5.64 -6.82 -13.66
C PRO A 139 6.13 -5.95 -14.82
N GLU A 140 7.04 -6.45 -15.64
CA GLU A 140 7.52 -5.74 -16.83
C GLU A 140 6.36 -5.25 -17.72
N GLY A 141 6.37 -3.96 -18.05
CA GLY A 141 5.32 -3.29 -18.83
C GLY A 141 4.13 -2.78 -18.01
N ASP A 142 4.11 -2.98 -16.70
CA ASP A 142 3.16 -2.34 -15.79
C ASP A 142 3.54 -0.86 -15.52
N PRO A 143 2.58 0.07 -15.40
CA PRO A 143 2.85 1.47 -15.02
C PRO A 143 3.66 1.67 -13.74
N LEU A 144 3.62 0.69 -12.84
CA LEU A 144 4.35 0.62 -11.57
C LEU A 144 5.52 -0.37 -11.63
N ALA A 145 5.99 -0.76 -12.81
CA ALA A 145 7.21 -1.57 -12.90
C ALA A 145 8.43 -0.76 -12.40
N PRO A 146 9.42 -1.40 -11.75
CA PRO A 146 10.62 -0.71 -11.31
C PRO A 146 11.33 0.05 -12.44
N GLY A 147 11.51 1.35 -12.24
CA GLY A 147 12.10 2.27 -13.23
C GLY A 147 11.08 3.07 -14.03
N GLU A 148 9.80 2.71 -13.99
CA GLU A 148 8.74 3.47 -14.65
C GLU A 148 8.41 4.77 -13.90
N PRO A 149 7.93 5.83 -14.59
CA PRO A 149 7.59 7.11 -13.96
C PRO A 149 6.51 6.98 -12.87
N GLY A 150 5.61 6.01 -12.99
CA GLY A 150 4.55 5.76 -12.01
C GLY A 150 5.02 5.05 -10.74
N TRP A 151 6.18 4.38 -10.78
CA TRP A 151 6.67 3.52 -9.70
C TRP A 151 7.07 4.22 -8.40
N PRO A 152 7.71 5.40 -8.38
CA PRO A 152 8.13 6.03 -7.13
C PRO A 152 6.96 6.33 -6.20
N ILE A 153 7.23 6.29 -4.88
CA ILE A 153 6.30 6.81 -3.86
C ILE A 153 5.93 8.25 -4.21
N TRP A 154 4.65 8.58 -4.08
CA TRP A 154 4.13 9.88 -4.46
C TRP A 154 4.81 11.01 -3.66
N PRO A 155 5.56 11.92 -4.32
CA PRO A 155 6.39 12.90 -3.61
C PRO A 155 5.62 13.82 -2.66
N ALA A 156 4.32 14.06 -2.91
CA ALA A 156 3.52 14.95 -2.07
C ALA A 156 3.27 14.39 -0.65
N LEU A 157 3.52 13.09 -0.43
CA LEU A 157 3.45 12.48 0.91
C LEU A 157 4.59 12.95 1.83
N GLY A 158 5.68 13.50 1.27
CA GLY A 158 6.78 14.05 2.06
C GLY A 158 7.50 13.01 2.90
N GLN A 159 7.76 11.83 2.32
CA GLN A 159 8.57 10.79 2.94
C GLN A 159 9.96 11.34 3.30
N VAL A 160 10.42 11.08 4.52
CA VAL A 160 11.76 11.46 4.99
C VAL A 160 12.72 10.27 5.03
N LYS A 161 14.03 10.56 5.16
CA LYS A 161 15.10 9.56 5.03
C LYS A 161 15.00 8.36 5.97
N ASP A 162 14.47 8.57 7.19
CA ASP A 162 14.39 7.53 8.22
C ASP A 162 13.08 6.71 8.17
N GLU A 163 12.26 6.92 7.14
CA GLU A 163 11.02 6.16 6.89
C GLU A 163 11.28 5.14 5.77
N PRO A 164 11.50 3.85 6.10
CA PRO A 164 11.90 2.86 5.10
C PRO A 164 10.80 2.58 4.08
N THR A 165 11.21 2.17 2.87
CA THR A 165 10.30 1.61 1.86
C THR A 165 10.57 0.13 1.66
N PHE A 166 9.51 -0.69 1.74
CA PHE A 166 9.55 -2.12 1.45
C PHE A 166 8.88 -2.40 0.12
N SER A 167 9.60 -3.06 -0.79
CA SER A 167 9.06 -3.48 -2.10
C SER A 167 8.25 -4.77 -2.00
N LYS A 168 7.20 -4.92 -2.81
CA LYS A 168 6.42 -6.17 -2.96
C LYS A 168 5.95 -6.38 -4.39
N SER A 169 5.90 -7.62 -4.84
CA SER A 169 5.38 -7.99 -6.17
C SER A 169 3.98 -8.65 -6.12
N VAL A 170 3.37 -8.75 -4.94
CA VAL A 170 2.02 -9.30 -4.72
C VAL A 170 1.20 -8.35 -3.87
N GLY A 171 -0.10 -8.62 -3.74
CA GLY A 171 -1.02 -7.76 -2.97
C GLY A 171 -0.60 -7.55 -1.51
N ASP A 172 -0.24 -8.63 -0.80
CA ASP A 172 0.09 -8.61 0.63
C ASP A 172 1.49 -8.05 0.91
N ALA A 173 1.58 -6.96 1.67
CA ALA A 173 2.85 -6.37 2.07
C ALA A 173 3.69 -7.24 3.03
N PHE A 174 3.04 -8.08 3.85
CA PHE A 174 3.74 -9.00 4.75
C PHE A 174 4.37 -10.20 4.03
N SER A 175 4.18 -10.30 2.70
CA SER A 175 5.01 -11.17 1.85
C SER A 175 6.48 -10.74 1.81
N ASN A 176 6.78 -9.47 2.14
CA ASN A 176 8.15 -9.01 2.34
C ASN A 176 8.59 -9.31 3.79
N PRO A 177 9.54 -10.25 4.01
CA PRO A 177 9.96 -10.64 5.35
C PRO A 177 10.60 -9.48 6.13
N ALA A 178 11.30 -8.57 5.45
CA ALA A 178 11.95 -7.43 6.09
C ALA A 178 10.92 -6.44 6.67
N LEU A 179 9.72 -6.32 6.08
CA LEU A 179 8.64 -5.55 6.69
C LEU A 179 8.17 -6.20 7.99
N GLY A 180 7.96 -7.53 7.97
CA GLY A 180 7.56 -8.27 9.16
C GLY A 180 8.59 -8.17 10.29
N GLU A 181 9.87 -8.37 9.97
CA GLU A 181 10.99 -8.18 10.91
C GLU A 181 11.07 -6.75 11.44
N TRP A 182 10.84 -5.74 10.59
CA TRP A 182 10.83 -4.35 11.00
C TRP A 182 9.67 -4.01 11.94
N VAL A 183 8.47 -4.54 11.71
CA VAL A 183 7.32 -4.37 12.61
C VAL A 183 7.59 -5.08 13.94
N MET A 184 8.03 -6.34 13.92
CA MET A 184 8.31 -7.11 15.13
C MET A 184 9.48 -6.54 15.94
N GLY A 185 10.52 -6.02 15.27
CA GLY A 185 11.68 -5.41 15.91
C GLY A 185 11.35 -4.14 16.71
N GLN A 186 10.17 -3.56 16.51
CA GLN A 186 9.67 -2.47 17.34
C GLN A 186 8.99 -2.96 18.62
N GLY A 187 8.65 -4.25 18.71
CA GLY A 187 7.80 -4.83 19.75
C GLY A 187 6.31 -4.62 19.50
N ALA A 188 5.92 -4.29 18.26
CA ALA A 188 4.55 -3.89 17.94
C ALA A 188 3.63 -5.10 17.87
N ARG A 189 2.45 -5.00 18.47
CA ARG A 189 1.38 -6.02 18.40
C ARG A 189 0.26 -5.65 17.46
N GLU A 190 0.32 -4.47 16.87
CA GLU A 190 -0.68 -3.90 16.00
C GLU A 190 -0.02 -3.03 14.93
N VAL A 191 -0.66 -2.91 13.77
CA VAL A 191 -0.28 -1.97 12.71
C VAL A 191 -1.47 -1.10 12.30
N ILE A 192 -1.17 0.14 11.90
CA ILE A 192 -2.15 1.08 11.34
C ILE A 192 -1.92 1.14 9.83
N LEU A 193 -2.95 0.85 9.03
CA LEU A 193 -2.86 0.78 7.58
C LEU A 193 -3.66 1.89 6.91
N LEU A 194 -3.07 2.45 5.84
CA LEU A 194 -3.69 3.37 4.88
C LEU A 194 -3.08 3.12 3.50
N GLY A 195 -3.73 3.58 2.42
CA GLY A 195 -3.14 3.49 1.08
C GLY A 195 -4.07 3.04 -0.04
N ALA A 196 -3.51 2.43 -1.07
CA ALA A 196 -4.26 1.94 -2.23
C ALA A 196 -3.72 0.59 -2.71
N GLN A 197 -4.46 -0.20 -3.49
CA GLN A 197 -5.90 -0.09 -3.68
C GLN A 197 -6.66 -0.82 -2.56
N THR A 198 -7.84 -0.31 -2.23
CA THR A 198 -8.68 -0.77 -1.13
C THR A 198 -8.99 -2.27 -1.21
N ASP A 199 -9.48 -2.69 -2.36
CA ASP A 199 -9.97 -4.04 -2.66
C ASP A 199 -8.86 -5.01 -3.10
N PHE A 200 -7.63 -4.52 -3.24
CA PHE A 200 -6.44 -5.29 -3.57
C PHE A 200 -5.43 -5.27 -2.42
N CYS A 201 -4.45 -4.37 -2.49
CA CYS A 201 -3.28 -4.39 -1.61
C CYS A 201 -3.62 -4.11 -0.16
N VAL A 202 -4.56 -3.20 0.12
CA VAL A 202 -4.99 -2.91 1.50
C VAL A 202 -5.70 -4.14 2.09
N ALA A 203 -6.66 -4.73 1.37
CA ALA A 203 -7.37 -5.92 1.80
C ALA A 203 -6.45 -7.13 1.99
N ALA A 204 -5.51 -7.36 1.07
CA ALA A 204 -4.54 -8.45 1.15
C ALA A 204 -3.58 -8.26 2.34
N THR A 205 -3.07 -7.04 2.52
CA THR A 205 -2.14 -6.71 3.61
C THR A 205 -2.82 -6.81 4.98
N MET A 206 -4.09 -6.41 5.11
CA MET A 206 -4.86 -6.62 6.35
C MET A 206 -4.91 -8.11 6.72
N LYS A 207 -5.17 -9.00 5.74
CA LYS A 207 -5.20 -10.45 5.97
C LYS A 207 -3.81 -10.98 6.31
N GLY A 208 -2.76 -10.51 5.64
CA GLY A 208 -1.38 -10.88 5.91
C GLY A 208 -0.94 -10.49 7.33
N ALA A 209 -1.25 -9.27 7.75
CA ALA A 209 -0.96 -8.77 9.10
C ALA A 209 -1.67 -9.62 10.18
N MET A 210 -2.97 -9.90 10.01
CA MET A 210 -3.72 -10.76 10.92
C MET A 210 -3.17 -12.19 10.95
N GLY A 211 -2.80 -12.73 9.79
CA GLY A 211 -2.15 -14.05 9.68
C GLY A 211 -0.79 -14.12 10.38
N ALA A 212 -0.08 -12.99 10.47
CA ALA A 212 1.14 -12.83 11.25
C ALA A 212 0.89 -12.62 12.76
N GLY A 213 -0.37 -12.63 13.20
CA GLY A 213 -0.75 -12.47 14.61
C GLY A 213 -0.82 -11.02 15.10
N LEU A 214 -0.81 -10.04 14.19
CA LEU A 214 -0.92 -8.61 14.53
C LEU A 214 -2.39 -8.19 14.61
N GLY A 215 -2.69 -7.28 15.54
CA GLY A 215 -3.87 -6.42 15.46
C GLY A 215 -3.77 -5.50 14.24
N VAL A 216 -4.92 -5.12 13.69
CA VAL A 216 -4.97 -4.22 12.52
C VAL A 216 -5.97 -3.11 12.78
N THR A 217 -5.49 -1.87 12.65
CA THR A 217 -6.33 -0.69 12.52
C THR A 217 -6.28 -0.21 11.07
N ILE A 218 -7.43 -0.06 10.41
CA ILE A 218 -7.54 0.60 9.10
C ILE A 218 -8.01 2.04 9.32
N VAL A 219 -7.34 2.99 8.70
CA VAL A 219 -7.84 4.37 8.64
C VAL A 219 -8.86 4.48 7.51
N SER A 220 -10.14 4.40 7.88
CA SER A 220 -11.27 4.08 6.99
C SER A 220 -11.57 5.12 5.91
N ASP A 221 -11.05 6.33 6.07
CA ASP A 221 -11.11 7.42 5.09
C ASP A 221 -9.78 7.66 4.37
N ALA A 222 -8.68 7.00 4.75
CA ALA A 222 -7.35 7.20 4.16
C ALA A 222 -6.89 6.05 3.25
N HIS A 223 -7.82 5.23 2.77
CA HIS A 223 -7.58 4.33 1.66
C HIS A 223 -8.49 4.63 0.47
N SER A 224 -8.04 4.26 -0.73
CA SER A 224 -8.79 4.53 -1.96
C SER A 224 -8.63 3.44 -3.00
N THR A 225 -9.36 3.54 -4.11
CA THR A 225 -9.37 2.62 -5.25
C THR A 225 -9.94 3.34 -6.49
N LEU A 226 -10.09 2.61 -7.58
CA LEU A 226 -10.65 3.07 -8.85
C LEU A 226 -12.07 2.54 -9.05
N ASP A 227 -12.81 3.17 -9.96
CA ASP A 227 -14.07 2.61 -10.44
C ASP A 227 -13.81 1.28 -11.15
N SER A 228 -14.61 0.27 -10.83
CA SER A 228 -14.68 -0.97 -11.60
C SER A 228 -15.76 -0.87 -12.68
N PRO A 229 -15.81 -1.80 -13.65
CA PRO A 229 -16.89 -1.83 -14.64
C PRO A 229 -18.31 -1.98 -14.06
N VAL A 230 -18.46 -2.39 -12.80
CA VAL A 230 -19.75 -2.76 -12.19
C VAL A 230 -20.06 -2.04 -10.87
N GLU A 231 -19.08 -1.40 -10.25
CA GLU A 231 -19.18 -0.76 -8.94
C GLU A 231 -18.24 0.46 -8.91
N ASN A 232 -18.74 1.62 -8.46
CA ASN A 232 -17.90 2.82 -8.32
C ASN A 232 -16.99 2.70 -7.08
N ALA A 233 -15.90 3.46 -7.08
CA ALA A 233 -14.87 3.40 -6.05
C ALA A 233 -15.42 3.68 -4.64
N ALA A 234 -16.36 4.62 -4.49
CA ALA A 234 -16.94 4.96 -3.19
C ALA A 234 -17.77 3.79 -2.61
N GLU A 235 -18.50 3.06 -3.45
CA GLU A 235 -19.21 1.83 -3.07
C GLU A 235 -18.22 0.73 -2.67
N ILE A 236 -17.16 0.52 -3.46
CA ILE A 236 -16.09 -0.46 -3.17
C ILE A 236 -15.46 -0.15 -1.81
N ILE A 237 -15.11 1.12 -1.55
CA ILE A 237 -14.51 1.58 -0.29
C ILE A 237 -15.43 1.30 0.89
N ARG A 238 -16.71 1.70 0.80
CA ARG A 238 -17.68 1.50 1.88
C ARG A 238 -17.89 0.01 2.17
N ARG A 239 -17.96 -0.82 1.12
CA ARG A 239 -18.13 -2.25 1.24
C ARG A 239 -16.91 -2.88 1.94
N HIS A 240 -15.70 -2.56 1.50
CA HIS A 240 -14.48 -3.08 2.13
C HIS A 240 -14.31 -2.61 3.56
N ASN A 241 -14.69 -1.38 3.92
CA ASN A 241 -14.74 -0.96 5.31
C ASN A 241 -15.61 -1.91 6.17
N ARG A 242 -16.81 -2.29 5.70
CA ARG A 242 -17.65 -3.28 6.41
C ARG A 242 -17.00 -4.66 6.50
N GLU A 243 -16.32 -5.09 5.42
CA GLU A 243 -15.62 -6.37 5.37
C GLU A 243 -14.41 -6.40 6.31
N PHE A 244 -13.63 -5.32 6.38
CA PHE A 244 -12.49 -5.18 7.31
C PHE A 244 -12.95 -5.26 8.76
N ALA A 245 -14.01 -4.52 9.12
CA ALA A 245 -14.58 -4.60 10.47
C ALA A 245 -15.07 -6.02 10.79
N SER A 246 -15.74 -6.67 9.84
CA SER A 246 -16.24 -8.04 9.99
C SER A 246 -15.12 -9.08 10.10
N ALA A 247 -13.96 -8.80 9.50
CA ALA A 247 -12.75 -9.62 9.62
C ALA A 247 -11.99 -9.39 10.94
N GLY A 248 -12.41 -8.42 11.76
CA GLY A 248 -11.81 -8.12 13.07
C GLY A 248 -10.80 -6.97 13.07
N ALA A 249 -10.70 -6.18 11.99
CA ALA A 249 -9.91 -4.95 12.00
C ALA A 249 -10.67 -3.84 12.75
N SER A 250 -9.94 -3.03 13.51
CA SER A 250 -10.48 -1.78 14.04
C SER A 250 -10.54 -0.74 12.91
N LEU A 251 -11.62 0.04 12.87
CA LEU A 251 -11.75 1.15 11.92
C LEU A 251 -11.71 2.48 12.68
N VAL A 252 -10.87 3.39 12.22
CA VAL A 252 -10.79 4.77 12.73
C VAL A 252 -10.80 5.74 11.56
N THR A 253 -11.35 6.93 11.76
CA THR A 253 -11.21 8.02 10.78
C THR A 253 -9.91 8.77 11.01
N THR A 254 -9.43 9.48 9.99
CA THR A 254 -8.28 10.38 10.12
C THR A 254 -8.52 11.39 11.24
N SER A 255 -9.69 12.04 11.28
CA SER A 255 -10.03 13.01 12.32
C SER A 255 -9.98 12.45 13.74
N THR A 256 -10.46 11.21 13.94
CA THR A 256 -10.42 10.53 15.24
C THR A 256 -8.98 10.22 15.65
N LEU A 257 -8.16 9.81 14.68
CA LEU A 257 -6.77 9.43 14.92
C LEU A 257 -5.90 10.65 15.23
N THR A 258 -6.08 11.75 14.50
CA THR A 258 -5.25 12.96 14.61
C THR A 258 -5.80 14.00 15.58
N GLY A 259 -6.94 13.76 16.23
CA GLY A 259 -7.55 14.68 17.19
C GLY A 259 -8.10 15.97 16.55
N GLY A 260 -8.65 15.85 15.34
CA GLY A 260 -9.21 16.96 14.56
C GLY A 260 -10.41 17.66 15.19
#